data_AF-A0A3S9F6N7-F1
#
_entry.id   AF-A0A3S9F6N7-F1
#
_cell.length_a   1.000
_cell.length_b   1.000
_cell.length_c   1.000
_cell.angle_alpha   90.00
_cell.angle_beta   90.00
_cell.angle_gamma   90.00
#
_symmetry.space_group_name_H-M   'P 1'
#
loop_
_entity.id
_entity.type
_entity.pdbx_description
1 polymer ?
#
loop_
_entity_poly.entity_id
_entity_poly.type
_entity_poly.pdbx_seq_one_letter_code
_entity_poly.pdbx_strand_id
1 'polypeptide(L)'
;MADQMEFDQSKDHVGGNFEWDVAPNCCTLLKAAVDDDKFIFVSNFASEGNNSFYMMPVTSEGYFARDNGVAISHCPWCGTKIVGRKKYTAKST
;
A
#
# COMPACT_ATOMS: atom_id res chain seq x y z
N MET A 1 -18.29 -11.13 -8.61
CA MET A 1 -18.55 -10.53 -7.29
C MET A 1 -17.27 -10.59 -6.46
N ALA A 2 -16.31 -9.68 -6.71
CA ALA A 2 -15.17 -9.43 -5.82
C ALA A 2 -14.51 -8.05 -6.06
N ASP A 3 -15.28 -7.07 -6.56
CA ASP A 3 -14.72 -5.82 -7.13
C ASP A 3 -14.68 -4.68 -6.08
N GLN A 4 -15.26 -4.94 -4.91
CA GLN A 4 -15.38 -4.01 -3.79
C GLN A 4 -14.66 -4.58 -2.57
N MET A 5 -14.00 -3.68 -1.84
CA MET A 5 -13.24 -4.03 -0.65
C MET A 5 -13.64 -3.10 0.48
N GLU A 6 -14.09 -3.70 1.58
CA GLU A 6 -14.36 -2.96 2.82
C GLU A 6 -13.09 -2.28 3.32
N PHE A 7 -13.24 -1.16 4.02
CA PHE A 7 -12.12 -0.43 4.61
C PHE A 7 -11.33 -1.32 5.61
N ASP A 8 -12.02 -2.30 6.20
CA ASP A 8 -11.45 -3.31 7.11
C ASP A 8 -10.96 -4.55 6.35
N GLN A 9 -10.00 -4.35 5.44
CA GLN A 9 -9.34 -5.47 4.79
C GLN A 9 -8.43 -6.17 5.78
N SER A 10 -8.51 -7.51 5.79
CA SER A 10 -7.73 -8.42 6.64
C SER A 10 -6.36 -7.85 7.02
N LYS A 11 -6.14 -7.74 8.35
CA LYS A 11 -5.08 -6.98 9.00
C LYS A 11 -3.75 -6.99 8.25
N ASP A 12 -3.30 -8.12 7.74
CA ASP A 12 -1.97 -8.28 7.16
C ASP A 12 -1.82 -7.86 5.69
N HIS A 13 -2.92 -7.65 4.94
CA HIS A 13 -2.83 -7.79 3.49
C HIS A 13 -2.69 -6.49 2.71
N VAL A 14 -3.23 -5.37 3.21
CA VAL A 14 -3.38 -4.18 2.37
C VAL A 14 -3.16 -2.86 3.15
N GLY A 15 -3.53 -2.77 4.44
CA GLY A 15 -3.43 -1.53 5.22
C GLY A 15 -2.56 -1.63 6.48
N GLY A 16 -1.35 -1.07 6.43
CA GLY A 16 -0.57 -0.61 7.60
C GLY A 16 -0.12 -1.61 8.67
N ASN A 17 -0.67 -2.83 8.78
CA ASN A 17 -0.24 -3.80 9.81
C ASN A 17 0.89 -4.71 9.34
N PHE A 18 1.96 -4.13 8.80
CA PHE A 18 3.18 -4.85 8.49
C PHE A 18 4.39 -4.05 8.99
N GLU A 19 5.50 -4.74 9.25
CA GLU A 19 6.75 -4.06 9.56
C GLU A 19 7.49 -3.70 8.26
N TRP A 20 8.14 -2.54 8.26
CA TRP A 20 9.03 -2.16 7.18
C TRP A 20 10.39 -2.83 7.35
N ASP A 21 10.90 -3.45 6.30
CA ASP A 21 12.32 -3.79 6.19
C ASP A 21 13.10 -2.62 5.58
N VAL A 22 12.52 -1.97 4.57
CA VAL A 22 12.95 -0.66 4.07
C VAL A 22 11.73 0.24 4.03
N ALA A 23 11.67 1.25 4.90
CA ALA A 23 10.56 2.19 4.90
C ALA A 23 10.70 3.24 3.78
N PRO A 24 9.59 3.70 3.18
CA PRO A 24 9.63 4.86 2.29
C PRO A 24 10.07 6.11 3.06
N ASN A 25 11.13 6.77 2.61
CA ASN A 25 11.76 7.90 3.31
C ASN A 25 11.73 9.20 2.49
N CYS A 26 10.99 9.26 1.39
CA CYS A 26 11.00 10.42 0.50
C CYS A 26 10.35 11.69 1.12
N CYS A 27 9.35 11.51 1.98
CA CYS A 27 8.72 12.55 2.79
C CYS A 27 7.82 11.90 3.85
N THR A 28 7.44 12.66 4.88
CA THR A 28 6.55 12.18 5.95
C THR A 28 5.16 11.82 5.44
N LEU A 29 4.67 12.52 4.40
CA LEU A 29 3.31 12.33 3.88
C LEU A 29 3.11 10.97 3.24
N LEU A 30 4.10 10.42 2.53
CA LEU A 30 3.96 9.10 1.93
C LEU A 30 3.86 8.00 3.00
N LYS A 31 4.68 8.08 4.04
CA LYS A 31 4.65 7.12 5.15
C LYS A 31 3.33 7.21 5.90
N ALA A 32 2.87 8.41 6.23
CA ALA A 32 1.58 8.63 6.88
C ALA A 32 0.41 8.10 6.02
N ALA A 33 0.45 8.33 4.70
CA ALA A 33 -0.58 7.84 3.80
C ALA A 33 -0.66 6.30 3.72
N VAL A 34 0.42 5.59 4.06
CA VAL A 34 0.46 4.12 4.12
C VAL A 34 0.10 3.61 5.52
N ASP A 35 0.74 4.16 6.55
CA ASP A 35 0.69 3.65 7.91
C ASP A 35 -0.58 4.13 8.65
N ASP A 36 -0.93 5.42 8.51
CA ASP A 36 -2.00 6.08 9.27
C ASP A 36 -3.30 6.18 8.45
N ASP A 37 -3.25 6.84 7.30
CA ASP A 37 -4.44 7.17 6.50
C ASP A 37 -4.97 5.98 5.69
N LYS A 38 -4.12 4.96 5.50
CA LYS A 38 -4.41 3.75 4.70
C LYS A 38 -4.97 4.09 3.30
N PHE A 39 -4.46 5.16 2.72
CA PHE A 39 -4.84 5.66 1.41
C PHE A 39 -3.92 5.11 0.31
N ILE A 40 -2.65 4.87 0.65
CA ILE A 40 -1.69 4.19 -0.21
C ILE A 40 -1.50 2.75 0.26
N PHE A 41 -1.72 1.84 -0.66
CA PHE A 41 -1.65 0.41 -0.45
C PHE A 41 -0.33 -0.13 -0.98
N VAL A 42 0.18 -1.17 -0.32
CA VAL A 42 1.48 -1.77 -0.65
C VAL A 42 1.27 -3.24 -0.96
N SER A 43 1.75 -3.71 -2.11
CA SER A 43 1.64 -5.12 -2.51
C SER A 43 2.33 -6.03 -1.50
N ASN A 44 1.90 -7.29 -1.45
CA ASN A 44 2.63 -8.31 -0.69
C ASN A 44 3.84 -8.83 -1.45
N PHE A 45 3.80 -8.87 -2.78
CA PHE A 45 4.94 -9.25 -3.60
C PHE A 45 5.90 -8.06 -3.77
N ALA A 46 7.20 -8.35 -3.67
CA ALA A 46 8.25 -7.43 -4.09
C ALA A 46 8.75 -7.84 -5.47
N SER A 47 8.89 -6.89 -6.39
CA SER A 47 9.56 -7.07 -7.67
C SER A 47 10.81 -6.19 -7.67
N GLU A 48 11.92 -6.70 -8.21
CA GLU A 48 13.21 -5.97 -8.23
C GLU A 48 13.64 -5.46 -6.84
N GLY A 49 13.28 -6.20 -5.78
CA GLY A 49 13.62 -5.87 -4.40
C GLY A 49 12.75 -4.80 -3.73
N ASN A 50 11.70 -4.28 -4.38
CA ASN A 50 10.76 -3.31 -3.78
C ASN A 50 9.31 -3.79 -3.91
N ASN A 51 8.47 -3.44 -2.93
CA ASN A 51 7.02 -3.61 -3.05
C ASN A 51 6.45 -2.53 -3.98
N SER A 52 5.37 -2.87 -4.66
CA SER A 52 4.60 -1.94 -5.48
C SER A 52 3.61 -1.16 -4.61
N PHE A 53 3.40 0.11 -4.94
CA PHE A 53 2.51 1.02 -4.22
C PHE A 53 1.31 1.35 -5.11
N TYR A 54 0.13 1.48 -4.52
CA TYR A 54 -1.13 1.68 -5.26
C TYR A 54 -2.02 2.68 -4.53
N MET A 55 -2.73 3.50 -5.31
CA MET A 55 -3.82 4.32 -4.83
C MET A 55 -5.13 3.70 -5.33
N MET A 56 -6.05 3.38 -4.42
CA MET A 56 -7.36 2.83 -4.80
C MET A 56 -8.43 3.93 -4.77
N PRO A 57 -9.22 4.09 -5.84
CA PRO A 57 -10.35 5.02 -5.82
C PRO A 57 -11.44 4.52 -4.88
N VAL A 58 -12.17 5.46 -4.28
CA VAL A 58 -13.33 5.19 -3.44
C VAL A 58 -14.59 5.25 -4.31
N THR A 59 -15.44 4.24 -4.20
CA THR A 59 -16.74 4.19 -4.89
C THR A 59 -17.72 5.17 -4.27
N SER A 60 -18.84 5.42 -4.96
CA SER A 60 -19.96 6.22 -4.42
C SER A 60 -20.56 5.65 -3.12
N GLU A 61 -20.28 4.38 -2.83
CA GLU A 61 -20.76 3.66 -1.64
C GLU A 61 -19.75 3.69 -0.49
N GLY A 62 -18.58 4.31 -0.68
CA GLY A 62 -17.54 4.41 0.35
C GLY A 62 -16.58 3.22 0.41
N TYR A 63 -16.59 2.32 -0.58
CA TYR A 63 -15.70 1.16 -0.67
C TYR A 63 -14.49 1.44 -1.56
N PHE A 64 -13.39 0.71 -1.38
CA PHE A 64 -12.29 0.75 -2.34
C PHE A 64 -12.64 -0.08 -3.57
N ALA A 65 -12.46 0.49 -4.76
CA ALA A 65 -12.60 -0.23 -6.04
C ALA A 65 -11.28 -0.86 -6.45
N ARG A 66 -11.19 -2.20 -6.29
CA ARG A 66 -9.95 -2.96 -6.45
C ARG A 66 -9.43 -2.95 -7.89
N ASP A 67 -10.31 -3.10 -8.87
CA ASP A 67 -9.95 -3.21 -10.29
C ASP A 67 -9.50 -1.89 -10.90
N ASN A 68 -9.73 -0.77 -10.20
CA ASN A 68 -9.39 0.57 -10.64
C ASN A 68 -8.21 1.17 -9.86
N GLY A 69 -7.46 0.35 -9.12
CA GLY A 69 -6.27 0.78 -8.41
C GLY A 69 -5.17 1.27 -9.37
N VAL A 70 -4.61 2.44 -9.08
CA VAL A 70 -3.53 3.04 -9.87
C VAL A 70 -2.20 2.75 -9.19
N ALA A 71 -1.31 2.03 -9.88
CA ALA A 71 0.05 1.80 -9.40
C ALA A 71 0.85 3.12 -9.45
N ILE A 72 1.56 3.42 -8.37
CA ILE A 72 2.40 4.62 -8.26
C ILE A 72 3.86 4.20 -8.04
N SER A 73 4.76 4.80 -8.82
CA SER A 73 6.21 4.60 -8.73
C SER A 73 6.95 5.80 -8.15
N HIS A 74 6.27 6.95 -8.08
CA HIS A 74 6.80 8.21 -7.55
C HIS A 74 5.82 8.76 -6.52
N CYS A 75 6.36 9.39 -5.48
CA CYS A 75 5.60 10.00 -4.41
C CYS A 75 4.69 11.11 -4.97
N PRO A 76 3.36 11.05 -4.76
CA PRO A 76 2.44 12.07 -5.25
C PRO A 76 2.72 13.48 -4.70
N TRP A 77 3.37 13.57 -3.53
CA TRP A 77 3.63 14.83 -2.85
C TRP A 77 4.97 15.48 -3.20
N CYS A 78 6.03 14.70 -3.43
CA CYS A 78 7.37 15.25 -3.67
C CYS A 78 8.02 14.78 -4.98
N GLY A 79 7.37 13.90 -5.74
CA GLY A 79 7.87 13.40 -7.03
C GLY A 79 9.04 12.43 -6.95
N THR A 80 9.62 12.18 -5.76
CA THR A 80 10.72 11.23 -5.57
C THR A 80 10.26 9.79 -5.84
N LYS A 81 11.11 8.99 -6.49
CA LYS A 81 10.86 7.56 -6.71
C LYS A 81 10.62 6.85 -5.38
N ILE A 82 9.57 6.06 -5.30
CA ILE A 82 9.21 5.30 -4.10
C ILE A 82 10.13 4.08 -4.00
N VAL A 83 10.77 3.96 -2.85
CA VAL A 83 11.50 2.77 -2.43
C VAL A 83 10.88 2.30 -1.12
N GLY A 84 10.54 1.02 -1.05
CA GLY A 84 9.85 0.49 0.12
C GLY A 84 9.74 -1.01 0.03
N ARG A 85 10.08 -1.67 1.13
CA ARG A 85 10.04 -3.12 1.26
C ARG A 85 9.39 -3.53 2.57
N LYS A 86 8.33 -4.32 2.49
CA LYS A 86 7.73 -4.99 3.64
C LYS A 86 8.70 -6.05 4.17
N LYS A 87 8.77 -6.18 5.49
CA LYS A 87 9.44 -7.29 6.13
C LYS A 87 8.60 -8.54 5.90
N TYR A 88 9.13 -9.49 5.13
CA TYR A 88 8.48 -10.78 4.94
C TYR A 88 8.63 -11.60 6.21
N THR A 89 7.54 -11.80 6.95
CA THR A 89 7.46 -12.90 7.90
C THR A 89 7.22 -14.16 7.08
N ALA A 90 8.27 -14.96 6.88
CA ALA A 90 8.06 -16.34 6.46
C ALA A 90 7.08 -16.94 7.49
N LYS A 91 5.88 -17.34 7.07
CA LYS A 91 5.00 -18.11 7.95
C LYS A 91 5.82 -19.33 8.39
N SER A 92 6.19 -19.38 9.66
CA SER A 92 6.69 -20.58 10.28
C SER A 92 5.60 -21.64 10.06
N THR A 93 5.96 -22.67 9.30
CA THR A 93 5.14 -23.86 9.04
C THR A 93 4.70 -24.52 10.34
#